data_AF-Q01SH9-F1
#
_entry.id   AF-Q01SH9-F1
#
_cell.length_a   1.000
_cell.length_b   1.000
_cell.length_c   1.000
_cell.angle_alpha   90.00
_cell.angle_beta   90.00
_cell.angle_gamma   90.00
#
_symmetry.space_group_name_H-M   'P 1'
#
loop_
_entity.id
_entity.type
_entity.pdbx_description
1 polymer ?
#
loop_
_entity_poly.entity_id
_entity_poly.type
_entity_poly.pdbx_seq_one_letter_code
_entity_poly.pdbx_strand_id
1 'polypeptide(L)'
;MNPTAQIIVLDAGGQYCHLIARKVRDLGVYAEVRASETPAAELAAAKGIIISGGPSSVYDPESPTVDPDIFSLGIPVLGICYGQQLMAHLLGGEVRPGQKGEYGLATLDLAETGDPLFGGLGGTQQVWMSHRDVVGRAPEGFAVTGRTGTCEIAAIADPKRRFYAVQFHLEVVHTPRGKEYLANFTFRVCGCVPDWDPRNRVPMLEQEIRECVGERSVFFFVSGGVDSSVAFALCTRALSADRVRGVYVDTGLMREGETDFVRRIGNLTVEHAEDQFLTALSGVTDPETKRHIIGEEFVRVQERIIESRHLMNENWILGQGTIYPDTIESGGTAKAALIKTHHNRVAGIQKLIACGRIVEPLKSFYKDEVREVGRELGLSSELLDRHPFPGPGLAIRCLCSEFDAPVRATAEGLIVPVHSVGVQGDSRTYAPVLAIDALDHSRATELINAIAGVNRVIAPVETAAPASEMQVRACSLTEERLKRLRRADSIVRRLSHASGYDHQVWQFPVILIPLGTQGAPDSVVLRPVDSVDGMTAQSVLMDAELSHAICAEVLQIGGIAGVFYDLTHKPPGTIEWE
;
A
#
# COMPACT_ATOMS: atom_id res chain seq x y z
N MET A 1 -1.95 -21.95 16.33
CA MET A 1 -2.28 -22.35 14.94
C MET A 1 -3.49 -21.57 14.47
N ASN A 2 -3.44 -21.03 13.24
CA ASN A 2 -4.64 -20.51 12.59
C ASN A 2 -5.66 -21.64 12.39
N PRO A 3 -6.98 -21.33 12.40
CA PRO A 3 -7.97 -22.32 11.99
C PRO A 3 -7.74 -22.71 10.53
N THR A 4 -8.25 -23.86 10.12
CA THR A 4 -8.34 -24.20 8.69
C THR A 4 -9.20 -23.14 8.00
N ALA A 5 -8.71 -22.58 6.90
CA ALA A 5 -9.43 -21.54 6.16
C ALA A 5 -10.81 -22.03 5.74
N GLN A 6 -11.85 -21.31 6.17
CA GLN A 6 -13.22 -21.63 5.77
C GLN A 6 -13.51 -21.11 4.36
N ILE A 7 -12.84 -20.03 3.93
CA ILE A 7 -12.95 -19.47 2.58
C ILE A 7 -11.57 -19.43 1.94
N ILE A 8 -11.46 -19.92 0.70
CA ILE A 8 -10.26 -19.74 -0.11
C ILE A 8 -10.55 -18.73 -1.21
N VAL A 9 -9.66 -17.75 -1.38
CA VAL A 9 -9.68 -16.79 -2.47
C VAL A 9 -8.59 -17.17 -3.47
N LEU A 10 -8.98 -17.47 -4.70
CA LEU A 10 -8.10 -17.81 -5.80
C LEU A 10 -7.70 -16.53 -6.54
N ASP A 11 -6.40 -16.21 -6.55
CA ASP A 11 -5.84 -15.06 -7.25
C ASP A 11 -5.68 -15.34 -8.75
N ALA A 12 -6.64 -14.86 -9.54
CA ALA A 12 -6.63 -14.93 -11.00
C ALA A 12 -5.98 -13.69 -11.65
N GLY A 13 -5.04 -13.03 -10.97
CA GLY A 13 -4.24 -11.92 -11.49
C GLY A 13 -4.85 -10.53 -11.23
N GLY A 14 -5.72 -10.41 -10.22
CA GLY A 14 -6.41 -9.16 -9.89
C GLY A 14 -5.77 -8.41 -8.74
N GLN A 15 -5.61 -7.10 -8.89
CA GLN A 15 -5.10 -6.20 -7.83
C GLN A 15 -5.90 -6.23 -6.51
N TYR A 16 -7.12 -6.77 -6.53
CA TYR A 16 -8.04 -6.76 -5.38
C TYR A 16 -8.14 -8.10 -4.64
N CYS A 17 -7.37 -9.13 -4.99
CA CYS A 17 -7.49 -10.45 -4.37
C CYS A 17 -7.32 -10.41 -2.83
N HIS A 18 -6.27 -9.74 -2.34
CA HIS A 18 -6.06 -9.53 -0.91
C HIS A 18 -7.17 -8.71 -0.24
N LEU A 19 -7.80 -7.79 -0.99
CA LEU A 19 -8.92 -7.00 -0.47
C LEU A 19 -10.16 -7.89 -0.26
N ILE A 20 -10.44 -8.84 -1.16
CA ILE A 20 -11.52 -9.83 -0.97
C ILE A 20 -11.28 -10.62 0.31
N ALA A 21 -10.09 -11.22 0.47
CA ALA A 21 -9.76 -12.01 1.65
C ALA A 21 -9.85 -11.18 2.95
N ARG A 22 -9.39 -9.93 2.92
CA ARG A 22 -9.54 -9.00 4.04
C ARG A 22 -11.01 -8.72 4.36
N LYS A 23 -11.86 -8.45 3.37
CA LYS A 23 -13.30 -8.20 3.60
C LYS A 23 -14.02 -9.42 4.19
N VAL A 24 -13.60 -10.64 3.86
CA VAL A 24 -14.11 -11.85 4.51
C VAL A 24 -13.64 -11.96 5.96
N ARG A 25 -12.37 -11.62 6.25
CA ARG A 25 -11.84 -11.57 7.62
C ARG A 25 -12.50 -10.47 8.48
N ASP A 26 -12.86 -9.33 7.89
CA ASP A 26 -13.65 -8.27 8.53
C ASP A 26 -15.05 -8.74 8.97
N LEU A 27 -15.55 -9.84 8.38
CA LEU A 27 -16.79 -10.51 8.80
C LEU A 27 -16.56 -11.52 9.93
N GLY A 28 -15.32 -11.74 10.35
CA GLY A 28 -14.93 -12.67 11.41
C GLY A 28 -14.67 -14.10 10.93
N VAL A 29 -14.51 -14.33 9.63
CA VAL A 29 -14.26 -15.66 9.05
C VAL A 29 -12.86 -15.74 8.47
N TYR A 30 -12.11 -16.79 8.84
CA TYR A 30 -10.75 -16.95 8.32
C TYR A 30 -10.77 -17.28 6.84
N ALA A 31 -10.13 -16.41 6.06
CA ALA A 31 -9.95 -16.54 4.63
C ALA A 31 -8.47 -16.53 4.25
N GLU A 32 -8.14 -17.32 3.24
CA GLU A 32 -6.77 -17.46 2.74
C GLU A 32 -6.73 -17.30 1.22
N VAL A 33 -5.75 -16.52 0.75
CA VAL A 33 -5.43 -16.37 -0.66
C VAL A 33 -4.52 -17.51 -1.12
N ARG A 34 -4.80 -18.03 -2.31
CA ARG A 34 -4.09 -19.10 -3.01
C ARG A 34 -3.91 -18.74 -4.48
N ALA A 35 -2.93 -19.33 -5.14
CA ALA A 35 -2.78 -19.20 -6.59
C ALA A 35 -4.01 -19.78 -7.31
N SER A 36 -4.43 -19.17 -8.43
CA SER A 36 -5.64 -19.64 -9.14
C SER A 36 -5.57 -21.09 -9.57
N GLU A 37 -4.38 -21.58 -9.93
CA GLU A 37 -4.12 -22.94 -10.40
C GLU A 37 -3.96 -23.97 -9.26
N THR A 38 -4.25 -23.59 -8.00
CA THR A 38 -4.19 -24.53 -6.87
C THR A 38 -5.09 -25.73 -7.15
N PRO A 39 -4.57 -26.98 -7.06
CA PRO A 39 -5.35 -28.17 -7.37
C PRO A 39 -6.62 -28.30 -6.52
N ALA A 40 -7.74 -28.70 -7.13
CA ALA A 40 -9.04 -28.79 -6.48
C ALA A 40 -9.02 -29.68 -5.23
N ALA A 41 -8.21 -30.75 -5.23
CA ALA A 41 -8.03 -31.64 -4.09
C ALA A 41 -7.52 -30.91 -2.83
N GLU A 42 -6.69 -29.88 -2.98
CA GLU A 42 -6.17 -29.08 -1.85
C GLU A 42 -7.21 -28.09 -1.32
N LEU A 43 -8.23 -27.77 -2.11
CA LEU A 43 -9.28 -26.81 -1.78
C LEU A 43 -10.52 -27.45 -1.14
N ALA A 44 -10.61 -28.79 -1.17
CA ALA A 44 -11.79 -29.55 -0.76
C ALA A 44 -12.19 -29.38 0.72
N ALA A 45 -11.26 -28.93 1.58
CA ALA A 45 -11.52 -28.67 3.00
C ALA A 45 -12.23 -27.32 3.24
N ALA A 46 -12.25 -26.42 2.25
CA ALA A 46 -12.88 -25.11 2.36
C ALA A 46 -14.41 -25.24 2.34
N LYS A 47 -15.10 -24.30 3.00
CA LYS A 47 -16.56 -24.17 2.92
C LYS A 47 -17.04 -23.37 1.71
N GLY A 48 -16.14 -22.61 1.07
CA GLY A 48 -16.44 -21.86 -0.14
C GLY A 48 -15.18 -21.34 -0.81
N ILE A 49 -15.27 -21.16 -2.13
CA ILE A 49 -14.21 -20.61 -2.97
C ILE A 49 -14.67 -19.27 -3.57
N ILE A 50 -13.77 -18.28 -3.60
CA ILE A 50 -13.97 -17.04 -4.35
C ILE A 50 -12.88 -16.96 -5.43
N ILE A 51 -13.25 -16.79 -6.69
CA ILE A 51 -12.33 -16.56 -7.80
C ILE A 51 -12.27 -15.05 -8.03
N SER A 52 -11.07 -14.46 -7.89
CA SER A 52 -10.88 -13.01 -7.99
C SER A 52 -11.08 -12.49 -9.42
N GLY A 53 -11.10 -11.16 -9.55
CA GLY A 53 -10.98 -10.49 -10.84
C GLY A 53 -9.56 -10.58 -11.42
N GLY A 54 -9.38 -9.99 -12.61
CA GLY A 54 -8.13 -9.94 -13.37
C GLY A 54 -8.31 -9.08 -14.63
N PRO A 55 -7.23 -8.50 -15.19
CA PRO A 55 -7.31 -7.65 -16.38
C PRO A 55 -7.35 -8.44 -17.70
N SER A 56 -7.10 -9.75 -17.64
CA SER A 56 -6.89 -10.61 -18.81
C SER A 56 -8.18 -11.04 -19.48
N SER A 57 -8.08 -11.61 -20.69
CA SER A 57 -9.19 -12.24 -21.39
C SER A 57 -9.14 -13.75 -21.18
N VAL A 58 -10.27 -14.41 -20.96
CA VAL A 58 -10.31 -15.88 -20.76
C VAL A 58 -9.83 -16.68 -21.97
N TYR A 59 -9.73 -16.06 -23.14
CA TYR A 59 -9.27 -16.71 -24.38
C TYR A 59 -7.78 -16.52 -24.67
N ASP A 60 -7.09 -15.66 -23.92
CA ASP A 60 -5.65 -15.47 -24.08
C ASP A 60 -4.92 -16.64 -23.40
N PRO A 61 -4.09 -17.44 -24.13
CA PRO A 61 -3.41 -18.61 -23.59
C PRO A 61 -2.54 -18.37 -22.36
N GLU A 62 -2.02 -17.15 -22.19
CA GLU A 62 -1.19 -16.77 -21.04
C GLU A 62 -2.01 -16.28 -19.83
N SER A 63 -3.34 -16.28 -19.93
CA SER A 63 -4.20 -15.81 -18.86
C SER A 63 -4.31 -16.81 -17.72
N PRO A 64 -4.36 -16.34 -16.47
CA PRO A 64 -4.56 -17.22 -15.32
C PRO A 64 -5.87 -18.01 -15.44
N THR A 65 -5.80 -19.32 -15.21
CA THR A 65 -6.98 -20.18 -15.13
C THR A 65 -7.11 -20.77 -13.72
N VAL A 66 -8.14 -21.59 -13.52
CA VAL A 66 -8.35 -22.40 -12.31
C VAL A 66 -8.43 -23.87 -12.68
N ASP A 67 -8.17 -24.75 -11.71
CA ASP A 67 -8.47 -26.17 -11.87
C ASP A 67 -10.00 -26.37 -12.07
N PRO A 68 -10.47 -26.86 -13.22
CA PRO A 68 -11.91 -27.03 -13.48
C PRO A 68 -12.61 -27.98 -12.49
N ASP A 69 -11.86 -28.88 -11.84
CA ASP A 69 -12.43 -29.83 -10.89
C ASP A 69 -13.00 -29.15 -9.63
N ILE A 70 -12.68 -27.88 -9.39
CA ILE A 70 -13.30 -27.10 -8.29
C ILE A 70 -14.83 -27.06 -8.41
N PHE A 71 -15.37 -27.06 -9.63
CA PHE A 71 -16.82 -27.05 -9.89
C PHE A 71 -17.46 -28.43 -9.66
N SER A 72 -16.66 -29.45 -9.37
CA SER A 72 -17.13 -30.82 -9.05
C SER A 72 -16.98 -31.18 -7.57
N LEU A 73 -16.32 -30.33 -6.76
CA LEU A 73 -16.12 -30.55 -5.32
C LEU A 73 -17.42 -30.49 -4.50
N GLY A 74 -18.50 -29.96 -5.09
CA GLY A 74 -19.77 -29.77 -4.40
C GLY A 74 -19.74 -28.67 -3.34
N ILE A 75 -18.73 -27.79 -3.34
CA ILE A 75 -18.65 -26.61 -2.47
C ILE A 75 -19.09 -25.33 -3.22
N PRO A 76 -19.63 -24.32 -2.54
CA PRO A 76 -20.00 -23.05 -3.16
C PRO A 76 -18.83 -22.32 -3.81
N VAL A 77 -19.09 -21.69 -4.96
CA VAL A 77 -18.10 -20.89 -5.69
C VAL A 77 -18.69 -19.53 -6.06
N LEU A 78 -17.95 -18.46 -5.78
CA LEU A 78 -18.26 -17.09 -6.19
C LEU A 78 -17.21 -16.58 -7.19
N GLY A 79 -17.62 -16.23 -8.41
CA GLY A 79 -16.75 -15.56 -9.39
C GLY A 79 -16.93 -14.05 -9.41
N ILE A 80 -15.85 -13.28 -9.30
CA ILE A 80 -15.89 -11.80 -9.34
C ILE A 80 -15.16 -11.30 -10.60
N CYS A 81 -15.82 -10.49 -11.42
CA CYS A 81 -15.28 -9.91 -12.65
C CYS A 81 -14.68 -10.98 -13.59
N TYR A 82 -13.36 -11.09 -13.71
CA TYR A 82 -12.71 -12.17 -14.45
C TYR A 82 -13.11 -13.56 -13.94
N GLY A 83 -13.29 -13.74 -12.62
CA GLY A 83 -13.80 -14.99 -12.05
C GLY A 83 -15.21 -15.35 -12.55
N GLN A 84 -16.07 -14.38 -12.86
CA GLN A 84 -17.35 -14.65 -13.53
C GLN A 84 -17.12 -15.15 -14.95
N GLN A 85 -16.25 -14.49 -15.69
CA GLN A 85 -15.97 -14.83 -17.09
C GLN A 85 -15.36 -16.23 -17.18
N LEU A 86 -14.42 -16.55 -16.29
CA LEU A 86 -13.75 -17.84 -16.22
C LEU A 86 -14.74 -18.95 -15.85
N MET A 87 -15.58 -18.73 -14.83
CA MET A 87 -16.66 -19.64 -14.48
C MET A 87 -17.61 -19.86 -15.66
N ALA A 88 -18.00 -18.79 -16.35
CA ALA A 88 -18.88 -18.90 -17.50
C ALA A 88 -18.22 -19.69 -18.64
N HIS A 89 -16.97 -19.40 -18.96
CA HIS A 89 -16.20 -20.07 -20.01
C HIS A 89 -16.04 -21.57 -19.74
N LEU A 90 -15.59 -21.93 -18.54
CA LEU A 90 -15.34 -23.33 -18.17
C LEU A 90 -16.61 -24.18 -18.08
N LEU A 91 -17.76 -23.56 -17.83
CA LEU A 91 -19.06 -24.23 -17.74
C LEU A 91 -19.89 -24.18 -19.04
N GLY A 92 -19.29 -23.80 -20.17
CA GLY A 92 -19.92 -23.85 -21.50
C GLY A 92 -20.76 -22.62 -21.87
N GLY A 93 -20.65 -21.54 -21.10
CA GLY A 93 -21.12 -20.20 -21.48
C GLY A 93 -20.27 -19.57 -22.59
N GLU A 94 -20.58 -18.33 -22.92
CA GLU A 94 -19.86 -17.55 -23.93
C GLU A 94 -19.40 -16.22 -23.34
N VAL A 95 -18.10 -15.93 -23.49
CA VAL A 95 -17.50 -14.63 -23.14
C VAL A 95 -17.19 -13.92 -24.46
N ARG A 96 -17.38 -12.61 -24.49
CA ARG A 96 -17.10 -11.78 -25.66
C ARG A 96 -16.52 -10.43 -25.25
N PRO A 97 -15.76 -9.76 -26.13
CA PRO A 97 -15.37 -8.38 -25.90
C PRO A 97 -16.60 -7.48 -25.68
N GLY A 98 -16.55 -6.62 -24.67
CA GLY A 98 -17.57 -5.60 -24.44
C GLY A 98 -17.52 -4.52 -25.52
N GLN A 99 -18.66 -3.91 -25.84
CA GLN A 99 -18.75 -2.85 -26.87
C GLN A 99 -18.00 -1.56 -26.46
N LYS A 100 -17.94 -1.29 -25.15
CA LYS A 100 -17.09 -0.29 -24.50
C LYS A 100 -16.61 -0.91 -23.19
N GLY A 101 -15.31 -0.85 -22.89
CA GLY A 101 -14.83 -1.26 -21.56
C GLY A 101 -15.47 -0.39 -20.49
N GLU A 102 -16.06 -1.00 -19.47
CA GLU A 102 -16.72 -0.30 -18.38
C GLU A 102 -15.76 -0.27 -17.19
N TYR A 103 -15.19 0.91 -16.96
CA TYR A 103 -14.29 1.18 -15.84
C TYR A 103 -14.88 2.31 -15.03
N GLY A 104 -15.22 2.02 -13.78
CA GLY A 104 -15.72 3.01 -12.84
C GLY A 104 -17.11 2.70 -12.30
N LEU A 105 -17.79 3.75 -11.87
CA LEU A 105 -19.11 3.67 -11.26
C LEU A 105 -20.18 3.33 -12.30
N ALA A 106 -21.01 2.35 -11.95
CA ALA A 106 -22.14 1.90 -12.75
C ALA A 106 -23.40 1.77 -11.90
N THR A 107 -24.54 1.77 -12.57
CA THR A 107 -25.84 1.50 -11.96
C THR A 107 -26.27 0.08 -12.31
N LEU A 108 -26.36 -0.77 -11.29
CA LEU A 108 -26.84 -2.15 -11.36
C LEU A 108 -28.33 -2.19 -11.06
N ASP A 109 -29.10 -2.77 -11.97
CA ASP A 109 -30.47 -3.23 -11.72
C ASP A 109 -30.43 -4.71 -11.36
N LEU A 110 -30.59 -5.02 -10.07
CA LEU A 110 -30.64 -6.39 -9.55
C LEU A 110 -32.09 -6.82 -9.38
N ALA A 111 -32.43 -8.01 -9.89
CA ALA A 111 -33.74 -8.60 -9.70
C ALA A 111 -34.00 -8.89 -8.20
N GLU A 112 -35.25 -8.73 -7.78
CA GLU A 112 -35.70 -9.27 -6.50
C GLU A 112 -35.77 -10.80 -6.60
N THR A 113 -34.93 -11.49 -5.82
CA THR A 113 -34.87 -12.96 -5.83
C THR A 113 -34.83 -13.54 -4.42
N GLY A 114 -35.25 -14.80 -4.31
CA GLY A 114 -35.09 -15.60 -3.09
C GLY A 114 -33.70 -16.23 -2.96
N ASP A 115 -32.75 -15.89 -3.85
CA ASP A 115 -31.42 -16.52 -3.84
C ASP A 115 -30.62 -16.07 -2.63
N PRO A 116 -29.93 -17.00 -1.93
CA PRO A 116 -29.26 -16.68 -0.67
C PRO A 116 -28.15 -15.63 -0.83
N LEU A 117 -27.48 -15.56 -2.00
CA LEU A 117 -26.47 -14.53 -2.28
C LEU A 117 -27.08 -13.14 -2.42
N PHE A 118 -28.22 -13.01 -3.12
CA PHE A 118 -28.83 -11.74 -3.50
C PHE A 118 -29.99 -11.31 -2.58
N GLY A 119 -30.34 -12.13 -1.59
CA GLY A 119 -31.45 -11.87 -0.68
C GLY A 119 -31.30 -10.56 0.09
N GLY A 120 -32.24 -9.63 -0.12
CA GLY A 120 -32.27 -8.29 0.47
C GLY A 120 -31.47 -7.23 -0.30
N LEU A 121 -30.93 -7.57 -1.48
CA LEU A 121 -30.09 -6.71 -2.31
C LEU A 121 -30.77 -6.27 -3.61
N GLY A 122 -32.04 -6.60 -3.83
CA GLY A 122 -32.77 -6.25 -5.04
C GLY A 122 -32.93 -4.73 -5.25
N GLY A 123 -33.22 -4.37 -6.50
CA GLY A 123 -33.39 -2.99 -6.94
C GLY A 123 -32.12 -2.36 -7.53
N THR A 124 -32.24 -1.06 -7.81
CA THR A 124 -31.20 -0.25 -8.44
C THR A 124 -30.15 0.19 -7.43
N GLN A 125 -28.87 -0.05 -7.72
CA GLN A 125 -27.76 0.28 -6.82
C GLN A 125 -26.46 0.62 -7.54
N GLN A 126 -25.58 1.35 -6.86
CA GLN A 126 -24.25 1.67 -7.37
C GLN A 126 -23.29 0.51 -7.19
N VAL A 127 -22.50 0.23 -8.23
CA VAL A 127 -21.43 -0.77 -8.23
C VAL A 127 -20.19 -0.26 -8.94
N TRP A 128 -19.05 -0.92 -8.70
CA TRP A 128 -17.79 -0.65 -9.40
C TRP A 128 -17.48 -1.71 -10.46
N MET A 129 -17.48 -1.30 -11.72
CA MET A 129 -17.13 -2.13 -12.87
C MET A 129 -15.67 -1.92 -13.26
N SER A 130 -14.99 -2.97 -13.70
CA SER A 130 -13.61 -2.89 -14.20
C SER A 130 -13.31 -4.05 -15.14
N HIS A 131 -13.90 -4.03 -16.34
CA HIS A 131 -13.77 -5.14 -17.29
C HIS A 131 -13.72 -4.69 -18.75
N ARG A 132 -13.06 -5.52 -19.58
CA ARG A 132 -13.07 -5.42 -21.05
C ARG A 132 -14.05 -6.38 -21.66
N ASP A 133 -13.99 -7.62 -21.22
CA ASP A 133 -14.87 -8.68 -21.68
C ASP A 133 -16.14 -8.74 -20.83
N VAL A 134 -17.17 -9.39 -21.37
CA VAL A 134 -18.45 -9.62 -20.71
C VAL A 134 -18.92 -11.03 -21.01
N VAL A 135 -19.70 -11.62 -20.10
CA VAL A 135 -20.45 -12.83 -20.41
C VAL A 135 -21.56 -12.48 -21.40
N GLY A 136 -21.51 -13.04 -22.60
CA GLY A 136 -22.53 -12.89 -23.64
C GLY A 136 -23.65 -13.92 -23.51
N ARG A 137 -23.32 -15.13 -23.03
CA ARG A 137 -24.29 -16.19 -22.76
C ARG A 137 -23.95 -16.87 -21.44
N ALA A 138 -24.89 -16.87 -20.50
CA ALA A 138 -24.74 -17.59 -19.25
C ALA A 138 -24.66 -19.12 -19.49
N PRO A 139 -23.91 -19.87 -18.68
CA PRO A 139 -23.90 -21.33 -18.76
C PRO A 139 -25.29 -21.94 -18.48
N GLU A 140 -25.50 -23.16 -18.94
CA GLU A 140 -26.74 -23.90 -18.65
C GLU A 140 -26.95 -24.03 -17.14
N GLY A 141 -28.18 -23.80 -16.68
CA GLY A 141 -28.58 -23.85 -15.27
C GLY A 141 -28.46 -22.53 -14.50
N PHE A 142 -27.80 -21.51 -15.07
CA PHE A 142 -27.69 -20.19 -14.44
C PHE A 142 -28.86 -19.29 -14.81
N ALA A 143 -29.41 -18.59 -13.81
CA ALA A 143 -30.31 -17.45 -14.00
C ALA A 143 -29.50 -16.15 -14.05
N VAL A 144 -29.85 -15.24 -14.97
CA VAL A 144 -29.31 -13.87 -15.00
C VAL A 144 -30.12 -13.02 -14.02
N THR A 145 -29.45 -12.52 -12.98
CA THR A 145 -30.08 -11.85 -11.85
C THR A 145 -29.79 -10.35 -11.78
N GLY A 146 -28.82 -9.86 -12.56
CA GLY A 146 -28.47 -8.43 -12.56
C GLY A 146 -27.95 -7.95 -13.92
N ARG A 147 -28.20 -6.68 -14.22
CA ARG A 147 -27.77 -6.00 -15.45
C ARG A 147 -27.38 -4.54 -15.19
N THR A 148 -26.53 -3.98 -16.03
CA THR A 148 -26.27 -2.53 -16.09
C THR A 148 -26.66 -1.98 -17.46
N GLY A 149 -26.56 -0.66 -17.66
CA GLY A 149 -26.82 -0.04 -18.96
C GLY A 149 -25.94 -0.55 -20.11
N THR A 150 -24.77 -1.12 -19.79
CA THR A 150 -23.77 -1.59 -20.76
C THR A 150 -23.41 -3.07 -20.62
N CYS A 151 -23.87 -3.75 -19.57
CA CYS A 151 -23.64 -5.18 -19.31
C CYS A 151 -24.95 -5.92 -19.03
N GLU A 152 -25.43 -6.73 -19.97
CA GLU A 152 -26.70 -7.48 -19.82
C GLU A 152 -26.63 -8.61 -18.78
N ILE A 153 -25.43 -9.16 -18.53
CA ILE A 153 -25.17 -10.27 -17.62
C ILE A 153 -24.18 -9.82 -16.53
N ALA A 154 -24.63 -8.89 -15.70
CA ALA A 154 -23.82 -8.34 -14.60
C ALA A 154 -23.84 -9.23 -13.35
N ALA A 155 -24.84 -10.09 -13.19
CA ALA A 155 -24.90 -11.10 -12.13
C ALA A 155 -25.60 -12.38 -12.59
N ILE A 156 -25.08 -13.53 -12.19
CA ILE A 156 -25.64 -14.85 -12.48
C ILE A 156 -25.67 -15.74 -11.23
N ALA A 157 -26.65 -16.64 -11.15
CA ALA A 157 -26.77 -17.62 -10.05
C ALA A 157 -27.25 -18.98 -10.54
N ASP A 158 -26.65 -20.03 -9.98
CA ASP A 158 -27.18 -21.39 -9.95
C ASP A 158 -27.24 -21.86 -8.48
N PRO A 159 -28.38 -21.65 -7.80
CA PRO A 159 -28.53 -22.02 -6.40
C PRO A 159 -28.47 -23.53 -6.15
N LYS A 160 -28.74 -24.37 -7.16
CA LYS A 160 -28.71 -25.84 -7.00
C LYS A 160 -27.27 -26.32 -6.85
N ARG A 161 -26.36 -25.80 -7.69
CA ARG A 161 -24.92 -26.08 -7.60
C ARG A 161 -24.19 -25.17 -6.61
N ARG A 162 -24.86 -24.09 -6.15
CA ARG A 162 -24.31 -23.03 -5.29
C ARG A 162 -23.18 -22.26 -5.97
N PHE A 163 -23.35 -22.02 -7.27
CA PHE A 163 -22.43 -21.21 -8.06
C PHE A 163 -23.04 -19.84 -8.29
N TYR A 164 -22.25 -18.82 -8.06
CA TYR A 164 -22.67 -17.44 -8.21
C TYR A 164 -21.56 -16.64 -8.85
N ALA A 165 -21.92 -15.62 -9.61
CA ALA A 165 -20.91 -14.73 -10.14
C ALA A 165 -21.45 -13.33 -10.44
N VAL A 166 -20.57 -12.34 -10.35
CA VAL A 166 -20.86 -10.92 -10.55
C VAL A 166 -19.76 -10.24 -11.37
N GLN A 167 -20.12 -9.27 -12.21
CA GLN A 167 -19.19 -8.60 -13.11
C GLN A 167 -18.48 -7.41 -12.44
N PHE A 168 -19.02 -6.97 -11.31
CA PHE A 168 -18.57 -5.85 -10.50
C PHE A 168 -17.79 -6.31 -9.25
N HIS A 169 -16.97 -5.42 -8.71
CA HIS A 169 -16.14 -5.69 -7.54
C HIS A 169 -16.91 -5.43 -6.24
N LEU A 170 -17.03 -6.44 -5.39
CA LEU A 170 -17.74 -6.40 -4.11
C LEU A 170 -16.86 -5.86 -2.98
N GLU A 171 -15.55 -5.95 -3.16
CA GLU A 171 -14.53 -5.73 -2.15
C GLU A 171 -14.11 -4.26 -2.01
N VAL A 172 -14.43 -3.45 -3.03
CA VAL A 172 -14.06 -2.03 -3.10
C VAL A 172 -15.12 -1.12 -2.47
N VAL A 173 -14.68 0.00 -1.91
CA VAL A 173 -15.57 1.01 -1.27
C VAL A 173 -16.59 1.62 -2.23
N HIS A 174 -16.29 1.62 -3.53
CA HIS A 174 -17.15 2.15 -4.58
C HIS A 174 -18.42 1.33 -4.82
N THR A 175 -18.49 0.10 -4.29
CA THR A 175 -19.70 -0.73 -4.22
C THR A 175 -20.21 -0.71 -2.76
N PRO A 176 -21.09 0.24 -2.38
CA PRO A 176 -21.38 0.51 -0.96
C PRO A 176 -21.97 -0.69 -0.23
N ARG A 177 -22.75 -1.51 -0.94
CA ARG A 177 -23.40 -2.72 -0.41
C ARG A 177 -22.55 -3.98 -0.56
N GLY A 178 -21.31 -3.88 -1.05
CA GLY A 178 -20.45 -5.03 -1.36
C GLY A 178 -20.20 -5.96 -0.17
N LYS A 179 -20.10 -5.39 1.05
CA LYS A 179 -20.00 -6.17 2.30
C LYS A 179 -21.22 -7.07 2.55
N GLU A 180 -22.41 -6.66 2.14
CA GLU A 180 -23.63 -7.46 2.29
C GLU A 180 -23.62 -8.69 1.37
N TYR A 181 -23.13 -8.55 0.13
CA TYR A 181 -22.96 -9.69 -0.79
C TYR A 181 -21.96 -10.71 -0.24
N LEU A 182 -20.81 -10.24 0.24
CA LEU A 182 -19.80 -11.10 0.84
C LEU A 182 -20.35 -11.78 2.11
N ALA A 183 -21.09 -11.06 2.97
CA ALA A 183 -21.74 -11.65 4.13
C ALA A 183 -22.77 -12.73 3.75
N ASN A 184 -23.58 -12.49 2.71
CA ASN A 184 -24.52 -13.47 2.20
C ASN A 184 -23.79 -14.72 1.69
N PHE A 185 -22.73 -14.56 0.90
CA PHE A 185 -21.94 -15.69 0.43
C PHE A 185 -21.31 -16.47 1.60
N THR A 186 -20.63 -15.79 2.50
CA THR A 186 -19.92 -16.42 3.62
C THR A 186 -20.86 -17.13 4.59
N PHE A 187 -21.95 -16.47 5.02
CA PHE A 187 -22.82 -17.03 6.07
C PHE A 187 -24.00 -17.82 5.53
N ARG A 188 -24.71 -17.30 4.52
CA ARG A 188 -25.95 -17.93 4.02
C ARG A 188 -25.66 -19.03 3.01
N VAL A 189 -24.69 -18.82 2.12
CA VAL A 189 -24.35 -19.81 1.08
C VAL A 189 -23.38 -20.87 1.60
N CYS A 190 -22.29 -20.44 2.23
CA CYS A 190 -21.22 -21.34 2.68
C CYS A 190 -21.46 -21.93 4.08
N GLY A 191 -22.31 -21.32 4.90
CA GLY A 191 -22.52 -21.78 6.29
C GLY A 191 -21.26 -21.64 7.14
N CYS A 192 -20.43 -20.62 6.86
CA CYS A 192 -19.29 -20.31 7.70
C CYS A 192 -19.75 -19.87 9.08
N VAL A 193 -18.90 -20.08 10.08
CA VAL A 193 -19.09 -19.57 11.44
C VAL A 193 -17.94 -18.62 11.76
N PRO A 194 -18.14 -17.56 12.56
CA PRO A 194 -17.02 -16.71 12.95
C PRO A 194 -15.96 -17.51 13.72
N ASP A 195 -14.73 -17.54 13.19
CA ASP A 195 -13.56 -18.25 13.75
C ASP A 195 -12.28 -17.42 13.67
N TRP A 196 -12.38 -16.18 13.18
CA TRP A 196 -11.27 -15.26 13.05
C TRP A 196 -11.53 -14.00 13.87
N ASP A 197 -10.67 -13.78 14.85
CA ASP A 197 -10.57 -12.53 15.59
C ASP A 197 -9.08 -12.21 15.73
N PRO A 198 -8.60 -11.08 15.16
CA PRO A 198 -7.19 -10.68 15.31
C PRO A 198 -6.85 -10.28 16.76
N ARG A 199 -7.83 -10.06 17.63
CA ARG A 199 -7.63 -9.72 19.05
C ARG A 199 -7.39 -10.98 19.90
N ASN A 200 -6.67 -10.81 21.00
CA ASN A 200 -6.31 -11.88 21.94
C ASN A 200 -5.46 -13.00 21.30
N ARG A 201 -4.66 -12.65 20.29
CA ARG A 201 -3.84 -13.60 19.53
C ARG A 201 -2.44 -13.71 20.08
N VAL A 202 -2.00 -12.77 20.92
CA VAL A 202 -0.60 -12.73 21.35
C VAL A 202 -0.20 -13.99 22.13
N PRO A 203 -0.99 -14.55 23.07
CA PRO A 203 -0.59 -15.78 23.76
C PRO A 203 -0.30 -16.95 22.82
N MET A 204 -1.10 -17.08 21.74
CA MET A 204 -0.91 -18.10 20.72
C MET A 204 0.37 -17.84 19.91
N LEU A 205 0.58 -16.58 19.48
CA LEU A 205 1.77 -16.18 18.73
C LEU A 205 3.04 -16.39 19.55
N GLU A 206 3.02 -16.11 20.84
CA GLU A 206 4.16 -16.38 21.72
C GLU A 206 4.50 -17.86 21.79
N GLN A 207 3.50 -18.73 21.86
CA GLN A 207 3.71 -20.18 21.84
C GLN A 207 4.35 -20.61 20.51
N GLU A 208 3.82 -20.14 19.37
CA GLU A 208 4.38 -20.45 18.04
C GLU A 208 5.83 -19.94 17.90
N ILE A 209 6.13 -18.76 18.44
CA ILE A 209 7.49 -18.23 18.49
C ILE A 209 8.39 -19.15 19.32
N ARG A 210 7.97 -19.57 20.53
CA ARG A 210 8.77 -20.47 21.39
C ARG A 210 9.03 -21.81 20.71
N GLU A 211 8.03 -22.39 20.06
CA GLU A 211 8.16 -23.66 19.33
C GLU A 211 9.08 -23.53 18.10
N CYS A 212 8.93 -22.46 17.33
CA CYS A 212 9.74 -22.21 16.14
C CYS A 212 11.21 -21.89 16.48
N VAL A 213 11.43 -21.09 17.53
CA VAL A 213 12.77 -20.62 17.93
C VAL A 213 13.52 -21.70 18.72
N GLY A 214 12.81 -22.49 19.54
CA GLY A 214 13.42 -23.51 20.40
C GLY A 214 14.39 -22.91 21.41
N GLU A 215 15.66 -23.33 21.37
CA GLU A 215 16.75 -22.82 22.22
C GLU A 215 17.58 -21.69 21.57
N ARG A 216 17.26 -21.32 20.31
CA ARG A 216 18.03 -20.32 19.55
C ARG A 216 17.71 -18.88 19.99
N SER A 217 18.55 -17.93 19.63
CA SER A 217 18.30 -16.50 19.83
C SER A 217 17.81 -15.86 18.52
N VAL A 218 17.05 -14.78 18.63
CA VAL A 218 16.46 -14.07 17.49
C VAL A 218 17.09 -12.69 17.35
N PHE A 219 17.49 -12.32 16.14
CA PHE A 219 17.89 -10.94 15.86
C PHE A 219 16.98 -10.29 14.82
N PHE A 220 16.77 -8.98 14.95
CA PHE A 220 15.93 -8.17 14.06
C PHE A 220 16.70 -6.97 13.54
N PHE A 221 16.44 -6.62 12.28
CA PHE A 221 16.63 -5.25 11.80
C PHE A 221 15.31 -4.49 11.96
N VAL A 222 15.25 -3.62 12.97
CA VAL A 222 14.03 -2.86 13.30
C VAL A 222 14.12 -1.53 12.57
N SER A 223 13.11 -1.18 11.76
CA SER A 223 13.11 0.08 10.98
C SER A 223 12.37 1.22 11.66
N GLY A 224 11.60 0.92 12.72
CA GLY A 224 10.63 1.84 13.32
C GLY A 224 9.25 1.82 12.66
N GLY A 225 9.09 1.05 11.58
CA GLY A 225 7.76 0.75 11.03
C GLY A 225 6.95 -0.19 11.93
N VAL A 226 5.63 -0.10 11.84
CA VAL A 226 4.67 -0.90 12.63
C VAL A 226 5.03 -2.39 12.59
N ASP A 227 5.16 -2.96 11.39
CA ASP A 227 5.30 -4.39 11.18
C ASP A 227 6.58 -4.96 11.86
N SER A 228 7.74 -4.32 11.63
CA SER A 228 9.00 -4.72 12.27
C SER A 228 9.00 -4.54 13.79
N SER A 229 8.31 -3.51 14.27
CA SER A 229 8.28 -3.16 15.69
C SER A 229 7.37 -4.09 16.49
N VAL A 230 6.20 -4.43 15.93
CA VAL A 230 5.28 -5.41 16.51
C VAL A 230 5.93 -6.80 16.53
N ALA A 231 6.57 -7.23 15.44
CA ALA A 231 7.27 -8.52 15.39
C ALA A 231 8.42 -8.60 16.42
N PHE A 232 9.21 -7.53 16.54
CA PHE A 232 10.27 -7.45 17.54
C PHE A 232 9.72 -7.48 18.98
N ALA A 233 8.67 -6.72 19.27
CA ALA A 233 8.02 -6.70 20.57
C ALA A 233 7.41 -8.07 20.93
N LEU A 234 6.78 -8.74 19.97
CA LEU A 234 6.27 -10.11 20.12
C LEU A 234 7.37 -11.07 20.55
N CYS A 235 8.48 -11.11 19.81
CA CYS A 235 9.58 -12.01 20.14
C CYS A 235 10.21 -11.65 21.49
N THR A 236 10.36 -10.36 21.80
CA THR A 236 10.90 -9.90 23.10
C THR A 236 10.03 -10.30 24.28
N ARG A 237 8.69 -10.40 24.09
CA ARG A 237 7.75 -10.85 25.12
C ARG A 237 7.67 -12.38 25.19
N ALA A 238 7.74 -13.05 24.05
CA ALA A 238 7.68 -14.50 23.95
C ALA A 238 8.92 -15.18 24.54
N LEU A 239 10.10 -14.58 24.34
CA LEU A 239 11.42 -15.10 24.70
C LEU A 239 12.03 -14.28 25.84
N SER A 240 13.13 -14.75 26.42
CA SER A 240 13.87 -13.95 27.40
C SER A 240 14.62 -12.80 26.72
N ALA A 241 14.76 -11.67 27.42
CA ALA A 241 15.31 -10.43 26.85
C ALA A 241 16.76 -10.55 26.35
N ASP A 242 17.53 -11.50 26.87
CA ASP A 242 18.90 -11.82 26.43
C ASP A 242 18.95 -12.59 25.11
N ARG A 243 17.86 -13.27 24.75
CA ARG A 243 17.71 -14.07 23.53
C ARG A 243 17.16 -13.29 22.34
N VAL A 244 16.81 -12.01 22.52
CA VAL A 244 16.30 -11.16 21.44
C VAL A 244 17.17 -9.92 21.29
N ARG A 245 17.66 -9.68 20.07
CA ARG A 245 18.49 -8.50 19.77
C ARG A 245 17.91 -7.73 18.60
N GLY A 246 17.65 -6.44 18.78
CA GLY A 246 17.28 -5.58 17.66
C GLY A 246 18.42 -4.63 17.31
N VAL A 247 18.61 -4.42 16.01
CA VAL A 247 19.51 -3.41 15.47
C VAL A 247 18.68 -2.43 14.65
N TYR A 248 18.77 -1.15 15.00
CA TYR A 248 18.25 -0.04 14.20
C TYR A 248 19.42 0.59 13.46
N VAL A 249 19.29 0.78 12.14
CA VAL A 249 20.30 1.47 11.33
C VAL A 249 19.85 2.91 11.14
N ASP A 250 20.56 3.86 11.75
CA ASP A 250 20.34 5.27 11.48
C ASP A 250 21.07 5.64 10.19
N THR A 251 20.29 5.79 9.13
CA THR A 251 20.81 6.15 7.79
C THR A 251 21.11 7.63 7.67
N GLY A 252 20.74 8.46 8.66
CA GLY A 252 20.82 9.90 8.51
C GLY A 252 19.83 10.45 7.47
N LEU A 253 18.79 9.69 7.12
CA LEU A 253 17.69 10.10 6.22
C LEU A 253 16.33 10.08 6.94
N MET A 254 16.35 9.88 8.27
CA MET A 254 15.16 9.71 9.09
C MET A 254 14.62 11.05 9.60
N ARG A 255 13.40 11.01 10.15
CA ARG A 255 12.69 12.17 10.70
C ARG A 255 13.37 12.69 11.98
N GLU A 256 13.08 13.94 12.35
CA GLU A 256 13.52 14.49 13.62
C GLU A 256 12.98 13.64 14.78
N GLY A 257 13.86 13.25 15.72
CA GLY A 257 13.53 12.41 16.87
C GLY A 257 13.22 10.94 16.53
N GLU A 258 13.45 10.47 15.29
CA GLU A 258 13.14 9.09 14.90
C GLU A 258 13.95 8.07 15.69
N THR A 259 15.26 8.29 15.80
CA THR A 259 16.18 7.37 16.48
C THR A 259 15.79 7.21 17.95
N ASP A 260 15.48 8.31 18.63
CA ASP A 260 15.00 8.29 20.02
C ASP A 260 13.65 7.58 20.14
N PHE A 261 12.73 7.83 19.21
CA PHE A 261 11.45 7.13 19.15
C PHE A 261 11.63 5.62 19.00
N VAL A 262 12.45 5.17 18.06
CA VAL A 262 12.69 3.73 17.82
C VAL A 262 13.35 3.07 19.02
N ARG A 263 14.29 3.75 19.69
CA ARG A 263 14.91 3.26 20.93
C ARG A 263 13.89 3.03 22.06
N ARG A 264 12.74 3.70 22.08
CA ARG A 264 11.68 3.47 23.08
C ARG A 264 10.90 2.17 22.85
N ILE A 265 10.99 1.57 21.65
CA ILE A 265 10.26 0.32 21.31
C ILE A 265 10.82 -0.87 22.08
N GLY A 266 12.11 -0.85 22.43
CA GLY A 266 12.71 -1.88 23.27
C GLY A 266 14.24 -1.81 23.29
N ASN A 267 14.88 -2.91 23.69
CA ASN A 267 16.34 -2.97 23.82
C ASN A 267 17.01 -3.09 22.44
N LEU A 268 17.21 -1.96 21.77
CA LEU A 268 17.81 -1.86 20.45
C LEU A 268 19.24 -1.31 20.53
N THR A 269 20.14 -1.85 19.72
CA THR A 269 21.39 -1.14 19.40
C THR A 269 21.17 -0.25 18.19
N VAL A 270 21.71 0.96 18.23
CA VAL A 270 21.76 1.85 17.07
C VAL A 270 23.08 1.66 16.34
N GLU A 271 23.02 1.35 15.05
CA GLU A 271 24.15 1.47 14.13
C GLU A 271 24.06 2.84 13.46
N HIS A 272 25.05 3.69 13.75
CA HIS A 272 25.19 5.01 13.14
C HIS A 272 25.87 4.87 11.77
N ALA A 273 25.13 5.11 10.69
CA ALA A 273 25.60 5.04 9.31
C ALA A 273 25.38 6.35 8.53
N GLU A 274 25.01 7.43 9.21
CA GLU A 274 24.64 8.73 8.64
C GLU A 274 25.70 9.24 7.64
N ASP A 275 26.97 9.29 8.07
CA ASP A 275 28.09 9.76 7.23
C ASP A 275 28.28 8.91 5.98
N GLN A 276 28.08 7.59 6.08
CA GLN A 276 28.21 6.66 4.97
C GLN A 276 27.15 6.93 3.89
N PHE A 277 25.88 7.07 4.30
CA PHE A 277 24.78 7.36 3.38
C PHE A 277 24.90 8.76 2.77
N LEU A 278 25.23 9.78 3.57
CA LEU A 278 25.39 11.15 3.07
C LEU A 278 26.56 11.27 2.09
N THR A 279 27.67 10.57 2.35
CA THR A 279 28.81 10.53 1.42
C THR A 279 28.41 9.85 0.11
N ALA A 280 27.71 8.72 0.17
CA ALA A 280 27.28 7.99 -1.02
C ALA A 280 26.27 8.76 -1.88
N LEU A 281 25.43 9.60 -1.25
CA LEU A 281 24.43 10.44 -1.94
C LEU A 281 24.97 11.79 -2.41
N SER A 282 26.23 12.13 -2.10
CA SER A 282 26.82 13.41 -2.44
C SER A 282 26.79 13.66 -3.95
N GLY A 283 26.16 14.76 -4.36
CA GLY A 283 26.06 15.15 -5.77
C GLY A 283 24.99 14.40 -6.57
N VAL A 284 24.25 13.47 -5.96
CA VAL A 284 23.19 12.71 -6.63
C VAL A 284 21.89 13.52 -6.66
N THR A 285 21.35 13.68 -7.85
CA THR A 285 20.12 14.43 -8.14
C THR A 285 18.99 13.51 -8.60
N ASP A 286 19.31 12.52 -9.43
CA ASP A 286 18.36 11.55 -9.99
C ASP A 286 17.73 10.64 -8.91
N PRO A 287 16.40 10.60 -8.79
CA PRO A 287 15.71 9.87 -7.73
C PRO A 287 15.84 8.34 -7.81
N GLU A 288 15.84 7.75 -9.00
CA GLU A 288 16.03 6.31 -9.17
C GLU A 288 17.46 5.90 -8.75
N THR A 289 18.45 6.74 -9.08
CA THR A 289 19.83 6.58 -8.62
C THR A 289 19.95 6.74 -7.10
N LYS A 290 19.27 7.72 -6.48
CA LYS A 290 19.21 7.85 -5.01
C LYS A 290 18.68 6.56 -4.38
N ARG A 291 17.55 6.04 -4.89
CA ARG A 291 16.93 4.79 -4.40
C ARG A 291 17.89 3.61 -4.50
N HIS A 292 18.57 3.48 -5.64
CA HIS A 292 19.55 2.43 -5.86
C HIS A 292 20.70 2.50 -4.85
N ILE A 293 21.33 3.66 -4.71
CA ILE A 293 22.45 3.88 -3.78
C ILE A 293 22.03 3.59 -2.34
N ILE A 294 20.90 4.11 -1.88
CA ILE A 294 20.39 3.85 -0.52
C ILE A 294 20.16 2.35 -0.31
N GLY A 295 19.58 1.67 -1.30
CA GLY A 295 19.37 0.23 -1.25
C GLY A 295 20.67 -0.55 -1.10
N GLU A 296 21.70 -0.20 -1.88
CA GLU A 296 23.01 -0.86 -1.82
C GLU A 296 23.76 -0.58 -0.52
N GLU A 297 23.78 0.68 -0.07
CA GLU A 297 24.45 1.05 1.18
C GLU A 297 23.77 0.39 2.40
N PHE A 298 22.44 0.26 2.37
CA PHE A 298 21.73 -0.48 3.42
C PHE A 298 22.14 -1.95 3.48
N VAL A 299 22.24 -2.62 2.32
CA VAL A 299 22.74 -4.00 2.23
C VAL A 299 24.15 -4.12 2.81
N ARG A 300 25.06 -3.21 2.45
CA ARG A 300 26.44 -3.20 2.96
C ARG A 300 26.51 -3.03 4.48
N VAL A 301 25.70 -2.14 5.04
CA VAL A 301 25.63 -1.94 6.49
C VAL A 301 25.08 -3.19 7.19
N GLN A 302 24.03 -3.82 6.65
CA GLN A 302 23.50 -5.06 7.20
C GLN A 302 24.53 -6.20 7.18
N GLU A 303 25.28 -6.36 6.09
CA GLU A 303 26.37 -7.34 5.97
C GLU A 303 27.43 -7.11 7.04
N ARG A 304 27.90 -5.87 7.18
CA ARG A 304 28.87 -5.49 8.22
C ARG A 304 28.37 -5.81 9.63
N ILE A 305 27.10 -5.53 9.93
CA ILE A 305 26.50 -5.83 11.24
C ILE A 305 26.45 -7.33 11.49
N ILE A 306 26.02 -8.11 10.50
CA ILE A 306 25.92 -9.58 10.61
C ILE A 306 27.29 -10.20 10.88
N GLU A 307 28.31 -9.74 10.16
CA GLU A 307 29.69 -10.21 10.31
C GLU A 307 30.29 -9.80 11.65
N SER A 308 30.29 -8.51 11.97
CA SER A 308 30.91 -7.95 13.18
C SER A 308 30.28 -8.46 14.48
N ARG A 309 29.00 -8.82 14.46
CA ARG A 309 28.28 -9.34 15.63
C ARG A 309 28.14 -10.86 15.65
N HIS A 310 28.79 -11.56 14.72
CA HIS A 310 28.77 -13.03 14.59
C HIS A 310 27.34 -13.62 14.57
N LEU A 311 26.41 -12.94 13.89
CA LEU A 311 24.99 -13.32 13.83
C LEU A 311 24.73 -14.52 12.90
N MET A 312 25.76 -15.00 12.20
CA MET A 312 25.70 -16.21 11.37
C MET A 312 25.91 -17.50 12.16
N ASN A 313 26.40 -17.43 13.41
CA ASN A 313 26.59 -18.61 14.28
C ASN A 313 25.26 -19.35 14.46
N GLU A 314 25.26 -20.68 14.49
CA GLU A 314 24.05 -21.54 14.46
C GLU A 314 22.98 -21.19 15.51
N ASN A 315 23.37 -20.52 16.58
CA ASN A 315 22.49 -20.10 17.66
C ASN A 315 21.56 -18.94 17.30
N TRP A 316 21.76 -18.21 16.21
CA TRP A 316 20.94 -17.05 15.84
C TRP A 316 19.92 -17.36 14.74
N ILE A 317 18.74 -16.77 14.76
CA ILE A 317 17.80 -16.80 13.65
C ILE A 317 17.34 -15.37 13.34
N LEU A 318 17.02 -15.13 12.06
CA LEU A 318 16.52 -13.83 11.63
C LEU A 318 15.03 -13.70 11.95
N GLY A 319 14.66 -12.65 12.68
CA GLY A 319 13.28 -12.23 12.83
C GLY A 319 12.89 -11.23 11.74
N GLN A 320 11.75 -11.43 11.10
CA GLN A 320 11.19 -10.48 10.13
C GLN A 320 9.76 -10.09 10.48
N GLY A 321 9.41 -8.83 10.21
CA GLY A 321 8.04 -8.32 10.30
C GLY A 321 7.22 -8.59 9.05
N THR A 322 7.49 -9.69 8.34
CA THR A 322 6.77 -10.10 7.12
C THR A 322 5.29 -10.25 7.43
N ILE A 323 4.43 -9.61 6.64
CA ILE A 323 2.97 -9.69 6.77
C ILE A 323 2.35 -10.48 5.63
N TYR A 324 1.06 -10.79 5.72
CA TYR A 324 0.40 -11.71 4.80
C TYR A 324 0.49 -11.35 3.31
N PRO A 325 0.27 -10.07 2.90
CA PRO A 325 0.50 -9.66 1.51
C PRO A 325 1.90 -10.02 0.96
N ASP A 326 2.92 -10.02 1.81
CA ASP A 326 4.31 -10.24 1.38
C ASP A 326 4.58 -11.69 0.99
N THR A 327 3.83 -12.63 1.58
CA THR A 327 4.06 -14.07 1.42
C THR A 327 3.71 -14.57 0.01
N ILE A 328 2.75 -13.92 -0.65
CA ILE A 328 2.30 -14.29 -1.99
C ILE A 328 3.11 -13.58 -3.06
N GLU A 329 3.51 -12.32 -2.83
CA GLU A 329 4.47 -11.62 -3.69
C GLU A 329 5.81 -12.36 -3.80
N SER A 330 6.20 -13.10 -2.75
CA SER A 330 7.36 -14.00 -2.77
C SER A 330 7.10 -15.39 -3.39
N GLY A 331 5.83 -15.78 -3.56
CA GLY A 331 5.40 -17.13 -3.99
C GLY A 331 4.72 -17.21 -5.36
N GLY A 332 4.41 -16.09 -6.02
CA GLY A 332 3.62 -16.06 -7.26
C GLY A 332 4.12 -15.07 -8.28
N THR A 333 4.55 -15.58 -9.44
CA THR A 333 5.08 -14.91 -10.64
C THR A 333 6.50 -14.33 -10.53
N ALA A 334 7.32 -14.64 -11.55
CA ALA A 334 8.72 -14.19 -11.68
C ALA A 334 8.91 -12.64 -11.70
N LYS A 335 7.83 -11.86 -11.71
CA LYS A 335 7.83 -10.39 -11.72
C LYS A 335 7.56 -9.74 -10.36
N ALA A 336 6.82 -10.40 -9.45
CA ALA A 336 6.43 -9.82 -8.15
C ALA A 336 7.58 -9.77 -7.14
N ALA A 337 8.56 -10.66 -7.28
CA ALA A 337 9.69 -10.81 -6.38
C ALA A 337 10.63 -9.58 -6.27
N LEU A 338 10.45 -8.52 -7.06
CA LEU A 338 11.41 -7.42 -7.18
C LEU A 338 11.28 -6.30 -6.12
N ILE A 339 10.12 -6.13 -5.47
CA ILE A 339 9.80 -4.86 -4.78
C ILE A 339 10.21 -4.84 -3.29
N LYS A 340 10.27 -5.99 -2.59
CA LYS A 340 10.76 -6.09 -1.19
C LYS A 340 12.20 -6.64 -1.04
N THR A 341 12.98 -6.59 -2.11
CA THR A 341 14.28 -7.30 -2.21
C THR A 341 15.43 -6.71 -1.41
N HIS A 342 15.42 -5.43 -1.00
CA HIS A 342 16.62 -4.81 -0.43
C HIS A 342 17.11 -5.51 0.85
N HIS A 343 16.22 -5.89 1.78
CA HIS A 343 16.62 -6.63 2.99
C HIS A 343 17.02 -8.09 2.70
N ASN A 344 16.37 -8.73 1.73
CA ASN A 344 16.62 -10.13 1.38
C ASN A 344 17.76 -10.30 0.35
N ARG A 345 18.41 -9.22 -0.08
CA ARG A 345 19.58 -9.24 -0.99
C ARG A 345 20.90 -9.46 -0.27
N VAL A 346 20.94 -9.28 1.05
CA VAL A 346 22.13 -9.53 1.87
C VAL A 346 22.49 -11.01 1.82
N ALA A 347 23.71 -11.36 1.40
CA ALA A 347 24.12 -12.76 1.22
C ALA A 347 24.01 -13.58 2.52
N GLY A 348 24.28 -12.95 3.67
CA GLY A 348 24.08 -13.56 4.99
C GLY A 348 22.61 -13.88 5.30
N ILE A 349 21.70 -12.96 4.98
CA ILE A 349 20.25 -13.14 5.18
C ILE A 349 19.73 -14.25 4.26
N GLN A 350 20.15 -14.27 2.99
CA GLN A 350 19.78 -15.33 2.04
C GLN A 350 20.20 -16.71 2.54
N LYS A 351 21.39 -16.84 3.11
CA LYS A 351 21.85 -18.10 3.71
C LYS A 351 20.99 -18.50 4.91
N LEU A 352 20.62 -17.57 5.78
CA LEU A 352 19.73 -17.85 6.91
C LEU A 352 18.35 -18.32 6.44
N ILE A 353 17.78 -17.65 5.44
CA ILE A 353 16.50 -18.03 4.82
C ILE A 353 16.60 -19.43 4.20
N ALA A 354 17.63 -19.70 3.39
CA ALA A 354 17.85 -20.98 2.74
C ALA A 354 18.04 -22.14 3.73
N CYS A 355 18.62 -21.86 4.91
CA CYS A 355 18.77 -22.82 6.00
C CYS A 355 17.53 -22.90 6.92
N GLY A 356 16.42 -22.23 6.61
CA GLY A 356 15.22 -22.19 7.44
C GLY A 356 15.41 -21.53 8.81
N ARG A 357 16.42 -20.66 8.95
CA ARG A 357 16.76 -19.94 10.19
C ARG A 357 16.08 -18.57 10.24
N ILE A 358 14.76 -18.59 10.09
CA ILE A 358 13.91 -17.40 10.06
C ILE A 358 12.66 -17.60 10.95
N VAL A 359 12.22 -16.53 11.60
CA VAL A 359 10.93 -16.45 12.30
C VAL A 359 10.12 -15.25 11.80
N GLU A 360 8.89 -15.50 11.36
CA GLU A 360 8.00 -14.50 10.77
C GLU A 360 6.64 -14.55 11.49
N PRO A 361 6.54 -13.96 12.69
CA PRO A 361 5.37 -14.15 13.55
C PRO A 361 4.09 -13.53 13.00
N LEU A 362 4.21 -12.57 12.06
CA LEU A 362 3.10 -11.81 11.50
C LEU A 362 2.68 -12.26 10.10
N LYS A 363 3.29 -13.32 9.55
CA LYS A 363 3.12 -13.73 8.15
C LYS A 363 1.69 -14.08 7.73
N SER A 364 0.77 -14.26 8.69
CA SER A 364 -0.64 -14.57 8.43
C SER A 364 -1.58 -13.38 8.62
N PHE A 365 -1.07 -12.21 8.99
CA PHE A 365 -1.87 -11.04 9.35
C PHE A 365 -1.78 -9.93 8.31
N TYR A 366 -2.89 -9.23 8.08
CA TYR A 366 -2.93 -7.96 7.37
C TYR A 366 -2.46 -6.81 8.28
N LYS A 367 -2.15 -5.66 7.67
CA LYS A 367 -1.52 -4.54 8.38
C LYS A 367 -2.38 -3.94 9.50
N ASP A 368 -3.69 -3.89 9.30
CA ASP A 368 -4.66 -3.50 10.33
C ASP A 368 -4.73 -4.53 11.47
N GLU A 369 -4.71 -5.83 11.14
CA GLU A 369 -4.67 -6.90 12.15
C GLU A 369 -3.36 -6.85 12.96
N VAL A 370 -2.23 -6.53 12.32
CA VAL A 370 -0.94 -6.30 13.00
C VAL A 370 -1.02 -5.14 14.00
N ARG A 371 -1.76 -4.07 13.66
CA ARG A 371 -1.99 -2.96 14.60
C ARG A 371 -2.77 -3.44 15.82
N GLU A 372 -3.79 -4.28 15.66
CA GLU A 372 -4.52 -4.87 16.80
C GLU A 372 -3.61 -5.72 17.69
N VAL A 373 -2.75 -6.55 17.09
CA VAL A 373 -1.73 -7.32 17.83
C VAL A 373 -0.79 -6.37 18.59
N GLY A 374 -0.40 -5.26 17.97
CA GLY A 374 0.38 -4.20 18.60
C GLY A 374 -0.32 -3.55 19.79
N ARG A 375 -1.63 -3.31 19.71
CA ARG A 375 -2.42 -2.76 20.84
C ARG A 375 -2.49 -3.75 22.00
N GLU A 376 -2.68 -5.03 21.71
CA GLU A 376 -2.66 -6.09 22.73
C GLU A 376 -1.29 -6.24 23.42
N LEU A 377 -0.19 -5.91 22.72
CA LEU A 377 1.15 -5.84 23.29
C LEU A 377 1.39 -4.63 24.20
N GLY A 378 0.48 -3.64 24.19
CA GLY A 378 0.64 -2.38 24.91
C GLY A 378 1.59 -1.39 24.23
N LEU A 379 1.80 -1.53 22.91
CA LEU A 379 2.58 -0.56 22.13
C LEU A 379 1.82 0.77 22.02
N SER A 380 2.55 1.89 21.95
CA SER A 380 1.94 3.22 21.89
C SER A 380 1.12 3.42 20.61
N SER A 381 0.01 4.16 20.72
CA SER A 381 -0.74 4.62 19.53
C SER A 381 0.14 5.45 18.59
N GLU A 382 1.09 6.22 19.12
CA GLU A 382 2.11 6.95 18.35
C GLU A 382 2.87 6.05 17.35
N LEU A 383 3.10 4.77 17.71
CA LEU A 383 3.72 3.78 16.82
C LEU A 383 2.71 3.18 15.85
N LEU A 384 1.55 2.75 16.35
CA LEU A 384 0.61 1.92 15.59
C LEU A 384 -0.17 2.70 14.55
N ASP A 385 -0.55 3.93 14.87
CA ASP A 385 -1.35 4.80 14.02
C ASP A 385 -0.48 5.71 13.13
N ARG A 386 0.84 5.53 13.20
CA ARG A 386 1.82 6.31 12.44
C ARG A 386 1.60 6.16 10.94
N HIS A 387 1.66 7.28 10.23
CA HIS A 387 1.67 7.27 8.78
C HIS A 387 2.86 6.50 8.21
N PRO A 388 2.68 5.81 7.07
CA PRO A 388 3.78 5.17 6.36
C PRO A 388 4.93 6.14 6.11
N PHE A 389 6.15 5.61 6.19
CA PHE A 389 7.37 6.35 5.88
C PHE A 389 8.22 5.52 4.93
N PRO A 390 8.68 6.09 3.81
CA PRO A 390 9.42 5.35 2.80
C PRO A 390 10.78 4.89 3.34
N GLY A 391 11.28 3.74 2.86
CA GLY A 391 12.60 3.23 3.22
C GLY A 391 13.75 4.22 2.93
N PRO A 392 13.79 4.88 1.76
CA PRO A 392 14.71 5.98 1.47
C PRO A 392 14.53 7.23 2.33
N GLY A 393 13.49 7.28 3.16
CA GLY A 393 13.21 8.37 4.08
C GLY A 393 13.09 9.73 3.40
N LEU A 394 13.74 10.73 3.98
CA LEU A 394 13.71 12.10 3.52
C LEU A 394 14.47 12.32 2.20
N ALA A 395 15.26 11.34 1.72
CA ALA A 395 16.00 11.50 0.46
C ALA A 395 15.09 11.65 -0.76
N ILE A 396 13.89 11.07 -0.71
CA ILE A 396 12.85 11.18 -1.74
C ILE A 396 11.79 12.25 -1.42
N ARG A 397 12.05 13.07 -0.40
CA ARG A 397 11.27 14.26 -0.04
C ARG A 397 12.10 15.53 -0.12
N CYS A 398 13.40 15.40 -0.38
CA CYS A 398 14.31 16.50 -0.63
C CYS A 398 14.65 16.50 -2.11
N LEU A 399 13.90 17.30 -2.88
CA LEU A 399 14.13 17.39 -4.31
C LEU A 399 15.44 18.11 -4.59
N CYS A 400 16.07 17.65 -5.66
CA CYS A 400 17.36 18.10 -6.14
C CYS A 400 17.21 18.59 -7.58
N SER A 401 18.16 19.40 -8.04
CA SER A 401 18.19 19.88 -9.42
C SER A 401 19.64 19.92 -9.91
N GLU A 402 19.85 19.56 -11.19
CA GLU A 402 21.18 19.66 -11.82
C GLU A 402 21.47 21.07 -12.35
N PHE A 403 20.43 21.88 -12.51
CA PHE A 403 20.52 23.18 -13.18
C PHE A 403 19.75 24.26 -12.43
N ASP A 404 20.23 25.49 -12.61
CA ASP A 404 19.48 26.70 -12.29
C ASP A 404 18.47 26.96 -13.41
N ALA A 405 17.22 27.23 -13.06
CA ALA A 405 16.19 27.56 -14.04
C ALA A 405 15.14 28.52 -13.46
N PRO A 406 14.77 29.59 -14.19
CA PRO A 406 13.70 30.48 -13.76
C PRO A 406 12.34 29.80 -13.88
N VAL A 407 11.40 30.25 -13.07
CA VAL A 407 9.99 29.92 -13.26
C VAL A 407 9.49 30.56 -14.57
N ARG A 408 8.68 29.83 -15.34
CA ARG A 408 8.16 30.30 -16.64
C ARG A 408 6.66 30.57 -16.55
N ALA A 409 6.24 31.80 -16.80
CA ALA A 409 4.82 32.14 -16.87
C ALA A 409 4.14 31.55 -18.11
N THR A 410 2.91 31.08 -17.92
CA THR A 410 1.96 30.65 -18.97
C THR A 410 0.60 31.32 -18.74
N ALA A 411 -0.38 31.06 -19.60
CA ALA A 411 -1.72 31.62 -19.41
C ALA A 411 -2.44 31.00 -18.21
N GLU A 412 -2.05 29.78 -17.84
CA GLU A 412 -2.72 28.95 -16.83
C GLU A 412 -2.07 29.07 -15.44
N GLY A 413 -0.80 29.49 -15.39
CA GLY A 413 -0.03 29.64 -14.16
C GLY A 413 1.47 29.78 -14.40
N LEU A 414 2.26 29.24 -13.48
CA LEU A 414 3.72 29.31 -13.48
C LEU A 414 4.30 27.90 -13.59
N ILE A 415 5.05 27.60 -14.65
CA ILE A 415 5.79 26.34 -14.75
C ILE A 415 7.05 26.44 -13.90
N VAL A 416 7.09 25.65 -12.84
CA VAL A 416 8.21 25.47 -11.93
C VAL A 416 9.07 24.32 -12.47
N PRO A 417 10.33 24.56 -12.87
CA PRO A 417 11.20 23.54 -13.48
C PRO A 417 11.79 22.53 -12.47
N VAL A 418 11.03 22.21 -11.42
CA VAL A 418 11.29 21.10 -10.50
C VAL A 418 10.61 19.86 -11.09
N HIS A 419 11.36 18.78 -11.28
CA HIS A 419 10.82 17.54 -11.81
C HIS A 419 10.26 16.69 -10.68
N SER A 420 8.99 16.32 -10.77
CA SER A 420 8.33 15.45 -9.80
C SER A 420 7.83 14.18 -10.48
N VAL A 421 7.86 13.06 -9.76
CA VAL A 421 7.37 11.80 -10.29
C VAL A 421 5.84 11.80 -10.42
N GLY A 422 5.35 11.25 -11.53
CA GLY A 422 3.94 11.02 -11.85
C GLY A 422 3.71 9.62 -12.43
N VAL A 423 2.45 9.22 -12.54
CA VAL A 423 2.02 7.99 -13.20
C VAL A 423 0.95 8.36 -14.23
N GLN A 424 1.27 8.16 -15.51
CA GLN A 424 0.36 8.35 -16.63
C GLN A 424 0.23 7.02 -17.38
N GLY A 425 -0.98 6.44 -17.36
CA GLY A 425 -1.18 5.05 -17.79
C GLY A 425 -0.38 4.09 -16.90
N ASP A 426 0.40 3.20 -17.52
CA ASP A 426 1.19 2.18 -16.81
C ASP A 426 2.67 2.59 -16.58
N SER A 427 3.04 3.83 -16.92
CA SER A 427 4.45 4.29 -16.89
C SER A 427 4.68 5.43 -15.90
N ARG A 428 5.85 5.40 -15.25
CA ARG A 428 6.37 6.52 -14.45
C ARG A 428 6.92 7.60 -15.37
N THR A 429 6.64 8.85 -15.02
CA THR A 429 7.17 10.03 -15.71
C THR A 429 7.80 10.99 -14.70
N TYR A 430 8.78 11.77 -15.13
CA TYR A 430 9.33 12.90 -14.36
C TYR A 430 9.11 14.17 -15.17
N ALA A 431 8.33 15.10 -14.64
CA ALA A 431 7.94 16.31 -15.36
C ALA A 431 7.85 17.52 -14.42
N PRO A 432 7.95 18.74 -14.96
CA PRO A 432 7.74 19.98 -14.22
C PRO A 432 6.42 20.04 -13.44
N VAL A 433 6.37 21.00 -12.51
CA VAL A 433 5.20 21.30 -11.69
C VAL A 433 4.56 22.60 -12.18
N LEU A 434 3.23 22.67 -12.22
CA LEU A 434 2.49 23.91 -12.44
C LEU A 434 2.13 24.54 -11.09
N ALA A 435 2.46 25.81 -10.89
CA ALA A 435 1.99 26.59 -9.75
C ALA A 435 0.84 27.52 -10.19
N ILE A 436 -0.30 27.43 -9.50
CA ILE A 436 -1.45 28.33 -9.66
C ILE A 436 -1.52 29.35 -8.51
N ASP A 437 -2.45 30.27 -8.56
CA ASP A 437 -2.56 31.44 -7.67
C ASP A 437 -3.39 31.20 -6.40
N ALA A 438 -4.16 30.12 -6.33
CA ALA A 438 -5.02 29.82 -5.18
C ALA A 438 -5.23 28.31 -4.97
N LEU A 439 -5.60 27.93 -3.74
CA LEU A 439 -5.98 26.56 -3.38
C LEU A 439 -7.34 26.21 -4.01
N ASP A 440 -7.30 25.68 -5.23
CA ASP A 440 -8.48 25.27 -6.00
C ASP A 440 -8.28 23.89 -6.63
N HIS A 441 -8.83 22.85 -5.99
CA HIS A 441 -8.77 21.47 -6.47
C HIS A 441 -9.49 21.24 -7.79
N SER A 442 -10.59 21.96 -8.06
CA SER A 442 -11.35 21.82 -9.30
C SER A 442 -10.49 22.30 -10.46
N ARG A 443 -9.96 23.52 -10.33
CA ARG A 443 -9.06 24.10 -11.33
C ARG A 443 -7.78 23.29 -11.48
N ALA A 444 -7.20 22.80 -10.39
CA ALA A 444 -6.02 21.94 -10.46
C ALA A 444 -6.29 20.66 -11.26
N THR A 445 -7.45 20.04 -11.05
CA THR A 445 -7.88 18.83 -11.79
C THR A 445 -8.15 19.12 -13.26
N GLU A 446 -8.73 20.27 -13.60
CA GLU A 446 -8.92 20.68 -14.99
C GLU A 446 -7.57 20.90 -15.69
N LEU A 447 -6.68 21.66 -15.05
CA LEU A 447 -5.39 22.03 -15.62
C LEU A 447 -4.44 20.83 -15.79
N ILE A 448 -4.40 19.91 -14.82
CA ILE A 448 -3.53 18.73 -14.92
C ILE A 448 -3.94 17.79 -16.07
N ASN A 449 -5.22 17.79 -16.45
CA ASN A 449 -5.72 17.03 -17.58
C ASN A 449 -5.57 17.76 -18.92
N ALA A 450 -5.54 19.10 -18.90
CA ALA A 450 -5.44 19.92 -20.10
C ALA A 450 -3.98 20.18 -20.55
N ILE A 451 -3.05 20.28 -19.60
CA ILE A 451 -1.66 20.65 -19.87
C ILE A 451 -0.80 19.39 -19.95
N ALA A 452 -0.27 19.12 -21.14
CA ALA A 452 0.73 18.07 -21.32
C ALA A 452 2.08 18.46 -20.71
N GLY A 453 2.82 17.47 -20.19
CA GLY A 453 4.19 17.67 -19.70
C GLY A 453 4.29 18.30 -18.31
N VAL A 454 3.22 18.26 -17.51
CA VAL A 454 3.26 18.53 -16.06
C VAL A 454 2.70 17.34 -15.29
N ASN A 455 3.31 17.04 -14.14
CA ASN A 455 2.87 15.92 -13.30
C ASN A 455 2.06 16.37 -12.09
N ARG A 456 2.17 17.64 -11.70
CA ARG A 456 1.56 18.17 -10.48
C ARG A 456 1.11 19.61 -10.63
N VAL A 457 0.10 19.96 -9.86
CA VAL A 457 -0.36 21.32 -9.63
C VAL A 457 -0.19 21.66 -8.16
N ILE A 458 0.51 22.76 -7.88
CA ILE A 458 0.64 23.35 -6.54
C ILE A 458 0.05 24.74 -6.48
N ALA A 459 -0.25 25.22 -5.27
CA ALA A 459 -0.61 26.62 -5.03
C ALA A 459 0.13 27.15 -3.80
N PRO A 460 0.44 28.46 -3.74
CA PRO A 460 1.03 29.06 -2.56
C PRO A 460 0.02 29.06 -1.41
N VAL A 461 0.49 28.73 -0.20
CA VAL A 461 -0.24 28.98 1.05
C VAL A 461 0.24 30.31 1.62
N GLU A 462 1.56 30.43 1.82
CA GLU A 462 2.19 31.66 2.27
C GLU A 462 3.63 31.72 1.72
N THR A 463 4.01 32.83 1.11
CA THR A 463 5.35 33.01 0.54
C THR A 463 5.95 34.35 0.92
N ALA A 464 7.27 34.38 1.17
CA ALA A 464 8.01 35.60 1.50
C ALA A 464 8.28 36.48 0.26
N ALA A 465 8.20 35.89 -0.93
CA ALA A 465 8.29 36.57 -2.22
C ALA A 465 7.27 35.96 -3.20
N PRO A 466 6.84 36.68 -4.25
CA PRO A 466 6.01 36.11 -5.30
C PRO A 466 6.70 34.92 -5.97
N ALA A 467 5.97 33.83 -6.25
CA ALA A 467 6.53 32.65 -6.90
C ALA A 467 7.13 32.94 -8.29
N SER A 468 6.65 33.99 -8.97
CA SER A 468 7.20 34.48 -10.24
C SER A 468 8.60 35.09 -10.14
N GLU A 469 9.02 35.49 -8.92
CA GLU A 469 10.35 36.06 -8.65
C GLU A 469 11.34 34.99 -8.12
N MET A 470 10.86 33.77 -7.91
CA MET A 470 11.68 32.65 -7.47
C MET A 470 12.35 31.95 -8.66
N GLN A 471 13.42 31.21 -8.36
CA GLN A 471 14.08 30.35 -9.33
C GLN A 471 14.41 29.00 -8.71
N VAL A 472 14.45 27.98 -9.56
CA VAL A 472 15.01 26.68 -9.20
C VAL A 472 16.52 26.78 -9.21
N ARG A 473 17.17 26.29 -8.15
CA ARG A 473 18.63 26.28 -8.03
C ARG A 473 19.20 24.86 -8.10
N ALA A 474 20.31 24.72 -8.80
CA ALA A 474 21.10 23.49 -8.82
C ALA A 474 21.51 23.14 -7.39
N CYS A 475 21.18 21.92 -6.96
CA CYS A 475 21.51 21.42 -5.65
C CYS A 475 21.40 19.90 -5.60
N SER A 476 22.18 19.30 -4.71
CA SER A 476 22.07 17.90 -4.32
C SER A 476 21.58 17.79 -2.88
N LEU A 477 21.42 16.57 -2.40
CA LEU A 477 21.08 16.30 -1.02
C LEU A 477 22.27 16.63 -0.10
N THR A 478 22.06 17.52 0.87
CA THR A 478 23.08 17.94 1.85
C THR A 478 22.54 17.83 3.27
N GLU A 479 23.43 17.76 4.24
CA GLU A 479 23.06 17.75 5.66
C GLU A 479 22.23 18.99 6.04
N GLU A 480 22.58 20.16 5.50
CA GLU A 480 21.86 21.41 5.74
C GLU A 480 20.42 21.37 5.20
N ARG A 481 20.23 20.92 3.96
CA ARG A 481 18.89 20.77 3.36
C ARG A 481 18.06 19.74 4.14
N LEU A 482 18.67 18.62 4.52
CA LEU A 482 17.99 17.61 5.34
C LEU A 482 17.61 18.14 6.72
N LYS A 483 18.45 18.96 7.37
CA LYS A 483 18.12 19.62 8.64
C LYS A 483 16.90 20.54 8.48
N ARG A 484 16.84 21.35 7.41
CA ARG A 484 15.67 22.19 7.11
C ARG A 484 14.42 21.34 6.91
N LEU A 485 14.49 20.30 6.08
CA LEU A 485 13.37 19.41 5.81
C LEU A 485 12.88 18.65 7.06
N ARG A 486 13.80 18.12 7.88
CA ARG A 486 13.46 17.50 9.17
C ARG A 486 12.68 18.44 10.06
N ARG A 487 13.13 19.69 10.16
CA ARG A 487 12.48 20.69 11.00
C ARG A 487 11.08 21.01 10.49
N ALA A 488 10.92 21.16 9.18
CA ALA A 488 9.62 21.37 8.56
C ALA A 488 8.66 20.18 8.79
N ASP A 489 9.12 18.95 8.54
CA ASP A 489 8.37 17.71 8.79
C ASP A 489 7.94 17.58 10.26
N SER A 490 8.85 17.90 11.20
CA SER A 490 8.59 17.90 12.65
C SER A 490 7.47 18.87 13.04
N ILE A 491 7.50 20.11 12.53
CA ILE A 491 6.46 21.12 12.77
C ILE A 491 5.11 20.64 12.23
N VAL A 492 5.06 20.20 10.96
CA VAL A 492 3.82 19.75 10.32
C VAL A 492 3.22 18.57 11.07
N ARG A 493 4.03 17.57 11.44
CA ARG A 493 3.57 16.40 12.20
C ARG A 493 3.01 16.79 13.56
N ARG A 494 3.71 17.64 14.31
CA ARG A 494 3.27 18.08 15.65
C ARG A 494 1.94 18.84 15.57
N LEU A 495 1.82 19.78 14.64
CA LEU A 495 0.60 20.58 14.50
C LEU A 495 -0.57 19.76 13.95
N SER A 496 -0.32 18.88 12.98
CA SER A 496 -1.37 17.98 12.44
C SER A 496 -1.88 17.00 13.49
N HIS A 497 -1.00 16.50 14.36
CA HIS A 497 -1.40 15.64 15.47
C HIS A 497 -2.21 16.41 16.52
N ALA A 498 -1.77 17.63 16.88
CA ALA A 498 -2.47 18.46 17.85
C ALA A 498 -3.87 18.87 17.40
N SER A 499 -4.10 19.03 16.08
CA SER A 499 -5.42 19.31 15.51
C SER A 499 -6.25 18.05 15.24
N GLY A 500 -5.66 16.85 15.31
CA GLY A 500 -6.30 15.59 14.91
C GLY A 500 -6.47 15.43 13.39
N TYR A 501 -5.83 16.28 12.59
CA TYR A 501 -5.88 16.22 11.13
C TYR A 501 -5.16 14.99 10.57
N ASP A 502 -4.15 14.49 11.28
CA ASP A 502 -3.44 13.25 10.93
C ASP A 502 -4.36 12.02 10.84
N HIS A 503 -5.49 12.01 11.54
CA HIS A 503 -6.51 10.95 11.44
C HIS A 503 -7.40 11.05 10.19
N GLN A 504 -7.39 12.19 9.49
CA GLN A 504 -8.20 12.42 8.28
C GLN A 504 -7.47 12.05 7.00
N VAL A 505 -6.16 11.81 7.07
CA VAL A 505 -5.31 11.54 5.92
C VAL A 505 -4.56 10.24 6.11
N TRP A 506 -4.37 9.51 5.03
CA TRP A 506 -3.62 8.26 5.03
C TRP A 506 -2.11 8.50 5.17
N GLN A 507 -1.61 9.56 4.53
CA GLN A 507 -0.21 9.99 4.65
C GLN A 507 -0.08 11.49 4.39
N PHE A 508 0.88 12.12 5.06
CA PHE A 508 1.19 13.54 4.84
C PHE A 508 2.69 13.75 4.59
N PRO A 509 3.19 13.55 3.36
CA PRO A 509 4.54 13.97 3.00
C PRO A 509 4.73 15.49 3.10
N VAL A 510 5.91 15.87 3.60
CA VAL A 510 6.43 17.24 3.58
C VAL A 510 7.63 17.22 2.66
N ILE A 511 7.62 18.06 1.63
CA ILE A 511 8.61 18.04 0.57
C ILE A 511 9.41 19.35 0.58
N LEU A 512 10.73 19.27 0.46
CA LEU A 512 11.59 20.42 0.23
C LEU A 512 11.92 20.50 -1.26
N ILE A 513 11.56 21.62 -1.90
CA ILE A 513 11.88 21.89 -3.30
C ILE A 513 12.91 23.02 -3.40
N PRO A 514 13.86 22.97 -4.37
CA PRO A 514 14.89 23.99 -4.53
C PRO A 514 14.39 25.25 -5.25
N LEU A 515 13.19 25.70 -4.90
CA LEU A 515 12.55 26.90 -5.44
C LEU A 515 12.63 28.01 -4.40
N GLY A 516 13.29 29.11 -4.73
CA GLY A 516 13.37 30.24 -3.81
C GLY A 516 14.10 31.45 -4.35
N THR A 517 14.55 32.30 -3.44
CA THR A 517 15.30 33.53 -3.70
C THR A 517 16.81 33.32 -3.49
N GLN A 518 17.60 34.39 -3.38
CA GLN A 518 19.03 34.28 -3.04
C GLN A 518 19.27 34.05 -1.54
N GLY A 519 18.46 34.67 -0.67
CA GLY A 519 18.59 34.52 0.79
C GLY A 519 17.84 33.30 1.36
N ALA A 520 16.86 32.79 0.61
CA ALA A 520 16.08 31.62 0.98
C ALA A 520 15.94 30.71 -0.25
N PRO A 521 16.84 29.74 -0.44
CA PRO A 521 16.92 28.97 -1.69
C PRO A 521 15.85 27.89 -1.85
N ASP A 522 15.11 27.55 -0.79
CA ASP A 522 14.15 26.45 -0.79
C ASP A 522 12.73 26.87 -0.47
N SER A 523 11.77 26.02 -0.81
CA SER A 523 10.38 26.13 -0.37
C SER A 523 9.87 24.77 0.10
N VAL A 524 8.84 24.77 0.94
CA VAL A 524 8.19 23.55 1.43
C VAL A 524 6.89 23.31 0.66
N VAL A 525 6.60 22.07 0.30
CA VAL A 525 5.32 21.64 -0.25
C VAL A 525 4.63 20.69 0.73
N LEU A 526 3.40 21.02 1.10
CA LEU A 526 2.52 20.20 1.92
C LEU A 526 1.73 19.24 1.01
N ARG A 527 1.80 17.93 1.29
CA ARG A 527 1.17 16.89 0.47
C ARG A 527 0.23 15.96 1.26
N PRO A 528 -0.78 16.45 1.98
CA PRO A 528 -1.73 15.54 2.63
C PRO A 528 -2.57 14.77 1.60
N VAL A 529 -2.56 13.45 1.73
CA VAL A 529 -3.33 12.55 0.85
C VAL A 529 -4.11 11.53 1.65
N ASP A 530 -5.34 11.27 1.19
CA ASP A 530 -6.15 10.16 1.67
C ASP A 530 -6.25 9.07 0.61
N SER A 531 -6.19 7.81 1.06
CA SER A 531 -6.14 6.64 0.21
C SER A 531 -6.62 5.41 0.96
N VAL A 532 -7.37 4.56 0.26
CA VAL A 532 -7.85 3.29 0.81
C VAL A 532 -6.80 2.17 0.65
N ASP A 533 -6.04 2.18 -0.44
CA ASP A 533 -5.18 1.08 -0.88
C ASP A 533 -3.77 1.50 -1.36
N GLY A 534 -3.47 2.81 -1.37
CA GLY A 534 -2.23 3.36 -1.90
C GLY A 534 -2.12 3.37 -3.42
N MET A 535 -3.07 2.79 -4.16
CA MET A 535 -3.10 2.73 -5.63
C MET A 535 -3.70 4.02 -6.22
N THR A 536 -4.77 4.51 -5.60
CA THR A 536 -5.35 5.82 -5.88
C THR A 536 -5.32 6.68 -4.62
N ALA A 537 -5.15 7.99 -4.76
CA ALA A 537 -5.11 8.88 -3.60
C ALA A 537 -5.69 10.26 -3.93
N GLN A 538 -6.41 10.83 -2.99
CA GLN A 538 -6.96 12.17 -3.12
C GLN A 538 -6.13 13.17 -2.32
N SER A 539 -5.83 14.34 -2.91
CA SER A 539 -5.32 15.48 -2.15
C SER A 539 -6.44 15.98 -1.24
N VAL A 540 -6.15 16.15 0.05
CA VAL A 540 -7.12 16.59 1.06
C VAL A 540 -6.78 18.00 1.51
N LEU A 541 -7.77 18.90 1.59
CA LEU A 541 -7.57 20.24 2.15
C LEU A 541 -7.59 20.19 3.67
N MET A 542 -6.61 20.87 4.28
CA MET A 542 -6.68 21.26 5.67
C MET A 542 -7.46 22.56 5.83
N ASP A 543 -8.01 22.77 7.03
CA ASP A 543 -8.61 24.05 7.38
C ASP A 543 -7.58 25.19 7.40
N ALA A 544 -8.08 26.42 7.31
CA ALA A 544 -7.24 27.60 7.28
C ALA A 544 -6.47 27.80 8.59
N GLU A 545 -7.02 27.44 9.74
CA GLU A 545 -6.35 27.67 11.03
C GLU A 545 -5.05 26.84 11.12
N LEU A 546 -5.13 25.56 10.77
CA LEU A 546 -3.99 24.65 10.74
C LEU A 546 -2.96 25.07 9.69
N SER A 547 -3.38 25.46 8.48
CA SER A 547 -2.45 25.86 7.43
C SER A 547 -1.66 27.12 7.81
N HIS A 548 -2.33 28.13 8.37
CA HIS A 548 -1.66 29.35 8.87
C HIS A 548 -0.71 29.05 10.03
N ALA A 549 -1.11 28.18 10.97
CA ALA A 549 -0.23 27.78 12.08
C ALA A 549 1.04 27.07 11.59
N ILE A 550 0.90 26.18 10.61
CA ILE A 550 2.04 25.51 9.95
C ILE A 550 2.94 26.54 9.27
N CYS A 551 2.38 27.43 8.44
CA CYS A 551 3.15 28.43 7.72
C CYS A 551 3.92 29.38 8.66
N ALA A 552 3.27 29.85 9.72
CA ALA A 552 3.86 30.75 10.70
C ALA A 552 5.14 30.18 11.34
N GLU A 553 5.20 28.87 11.58
CA GLU A 553 6.40 28.21 12.13
C GLU A 553 7.39 27.77 11.05
N VAL A 554 6.93 27.24 9.91
CA VAL A 554 7.80 26.75 8.83
C VAL A 554 8.59 27.90 8.19
N LEU A 555 7.98 29.09 8.02
CA LEU A 555 8.66 30.25 7.46
C LEU A 555 9.75 30.85 8.38
N GLN A 556 9.79 30.45 9.66
CA GLN A 556 10.89 30.83 10.56
C GLN A 556 12.15 29.95 10.36
N ILE A 557 12.04 28.86 9.60
CA ILE A 557 13.19 28.02 9.26
C ILE A 557 14.08 28.79 8.27
N GLY A 558 15.32 29.03 8.66
CA GLY A 558 16.31 29.67 7.78
C GLY A 558 16.44 28.94 6.45
N GLY A 559 16.33 29.69 5.35
CA GLY A 559 16.45 29.17 3.99
C GLY A 559 15.13 28.87 3.28
N ILE A 560 13.97 29.00 3.94
CA ILE A 560 12.64 28.77 3.35
C ILE A 560 12.04 30.08 2.82
N ALA A 561 11.68 30.11 1.53
CA ALA A 561 11.09 31.23 0.83
C ALA A 561 9.55 31.17 0.75
N GLY A 562 8.98 29.98 0.94
CA GLY A 562 7.54 29.79 0.85
C GLY A 562 7.07 28.41 1.27
N VAL A 563 5.77 28.33 1.54
CA VAL A 563 5.02 27.12 1.76
C VAL A 563 3.94 27.01 0.68
N PHE A 564 3.94 25.89 -0.02
CA PHE A 564 3.01 25.53 -1.08
C PHE A 564 2.20 24.30 -0.68
N TYR A 565 1.11 24.08 -1.40
CA TYR A 565 0.23 22.93 -1.22
C TYR A 565 0.11 22.15 -2.52
N ASP A 566 0.20 20.81 -2.46
CA ASP A 566 -0.01 19.95 -3.62
C ASP A 566 -1.48 19.51 -3.75
N LEU A 567 -2.11 20.01 -4.81
CA LEU A 567 -3.53 19.81 -5.12
C LEU A 567 -3.79 18.58 -5.99
N THR A 568 -2.73 17.86 -6.39
CA THR A 568 -2.82 16.82 -7.43
C THR A 568 -3.41 15.52 -6.87
N HIS A 569 -4.33 14.87 -7.57
CA HIS A 569 -4.74 13.49 -7.22
C HIS A 569 -3.72 12.46 -7.75
N LYS A 570 -3.79 11.22 -7.24
CA LYS A 570 -3.12 10.05 -7.82
C LYS A 570 -4.17 9.19 -8.51
N PRO A 571 -4.10 8.97 -9.84
CA PRO A 571 -3.22 9.64 -10.84
C PRO A 571 -3.64 11.11 -11.15
N PRO A 572 -2.80 11.93 -11.84
CA PRO A 572 -1.51 11.59 -12.45
C PRO A 572 -0.29 11.82 -11.54
N GLY A 573 -0.47 12.43 -10.37
CA GLY A 573 0.59 12.50 -9.37
C GLY A 573 0.84 11.15 -8.71
N THR A 574 1.79 11.12 -7.77
CA THR A 574 1.92 10.01 -6.81
C THR A 574 1.89 10.55 -5.37
N ILE A 575 2.12 9.69 -4.39
CA ILE A 575 2.17 10.08 -2.97
C ILE A 575 3.44 10.90 -2.68
N GLU A 576 4.61 10.37 -3.03
CA GLU A 576 5.91 11.05 -2.85
C GLU A 576 6.27 11.89 -4.10
N TRP A 577 7.29 12.74 -4.03
CA TRP A 577 7.72 13.62 -5.15
C TRP A 577 9.07 13.22 -5.76
N GLU A 578 9.97 12.70 -4.89
CA GLU A 578 11.34 12.18 -5.07
C GLU A 578 12.50 13.15 -5.24
#